data_AF-A0A941CJF5-F1
#
_entry.id   AF-A0A941CJF5-F1
#
_cell.length_a   1.000
_cell.length_b   1.000
_cell.length_c   1.000
_cell.angle_alpha   90.00
_cell.angle_beta   90.00
_cell.angle_gamma   90.00
#
_symmetry.space_group_name_H-M   'P 1'
#
loop_
_entity.id
_entity.type
_entity.pdbx_description
1 polymer ?
#
loop_
_entity_poly.entity_id
_entity_poly.type
_entity_poly.pdbx_seq_one_letter_code
_entity_poly.pdbx_strand_id
1 'polypeptide(L)'
;MKIVNHQLLSKDFFIPKWEIKHLFLGTFNPEGGEEVNYFYGRNRNQTWKLLSEIFKDEFNPKEFDQFLTKLKKHKIACMDMIKSVKVINEDISLITGKGYSDSKIINNTIEREHNTTNIIEVIKKNPGVRLYSTWGKGPIIKNWNVEIDKIGPIISLTSPSMAAKVPKGEKKYDYMLEDWLHKIKK
;
A
#
# COMPACT_ATOMS: atom_id res chain seq x y z
N MET A 1 26.21 2.28 -5.31
CA MET A 1 24.78 2.60 -5.09
C MET A 1 23.98 1.93 -6.19
N LYS A 2 22.87 1.30 -5.84
CA LYS A 2 21.95 0.63 -6.76
C LYS A 2 20.56 1.26 -6.60
N ILE A 3 19.86 1.42 -7.72
CA ILE A 3 18.42 1.74 -7.70
C ILE A 3 17.65 0.42 -7.59
N VAL A 4 16.74 0.36 -6.64
CA VAL A 4 15.77 -0.73 -6.50
C VAL A 4 14.40 -0.14 -6.82
N ASN A 5 13.81 -0.59 -7.93
CA ASN A 5 12.50 -0.12 -8.36
C ASN A 5 11.38 -0.86 -7.62
N HIS A 6 10.17 -0.31 -7.71
CA HIS A 6 8.96 -1.03 -7.36
C HIS A 6 8.72 -2.18 -8.35
N GLN A 7 8.46 -3.40 -7.88
CA GLN A 7 8.36 -4.58 -8.77
C GLN A 7 7.22 -4.50 -9.79
N LEU A 8 6.18 -3.71 -9.49
CA LEU A 8 5.02 -3.51 -10.37
C LEU A 8 5.14 -2.25 -11.25
N LEU A 9 6.28 -1.53 -11.25
CA LEU A 9 6.42 -0.22 -11.90
C LEU A 9 6.06 -0.22 -13.40
N SER A 10 6.33 -1.34 -14.09
CA SER A 10 6.03 -1.52 -15.52
C SER A 10 4.62 -2.01 -15.82
N LYS A 11 3.81 -2.30 -14.79
CA LYS A 11 2.47 -2.86 -14.97
C LYS A 11 1.47 -1.74 -15.25
N ASP A 12 0.55 -1.98 -16.18
CA ASP A 12 -0.49 -1.01 -16.58
C ASP A 12 -1.38 -0.53 -15.43
N PHE A 13 -1.55 -1.36 -14.40
CA PHE A 13 -2.35 -1.04 -13.22
C PHE A 13 -1.56 -0.32 -12.12
N PHE A 14 -0.25 -0.08 -12.30
CA PHE A 14 0.57 0.65 -11.33
C PHE A 14 0.04 2.09 -11.14
N ILE A 15 -0.46 2.67 -12.23
CA ILE A 15 -1.29 3.87 -12.21
C ILE A 15 -2.68 3.45 -12.69
N PRO A 16 -3.71 3.46 -11.83
CA PRO A 16 -5.04 3.00 -12.22
C PRO A 16 -5.64 3.89 -13.30
N LYS A 17 -6.23 3.26 -14.33
CA LYS A 17 -6.87 3.90 -15.49
C LYS A 17 -8.40 3.80 -15.48
N TRP A 18 -8.99 3.27 -14.40
CA TRP A 18 -10.44 3.14 -14.22
C TRP A 18 -10.98 4.12 -13.19
N GLU A 19 -12.29 4.29 -13.14
CA GLU A 19 -12.96 5.11 -12.13
C GLU A 19 -12.77 4.51 -10.73
N ILE A 20 -12.32 5.32 -9.77
CA ILE A 20 -12.05 4.88 -8.41
C ILE A 20 -12.83 5.71 -7.39
N LYS A 21 -13.29 5.04 -6.33
CA LYS A 21 -13.87 5.63 -5.12
C LYS A 21 -13.01 5.37 -3.88
N HIS A 22 -12.21 4.31 -3.91
CA HIS A 22 -11.33 3.93 -2.81
C HIS A 22 -9.90 3.75 -3.33
N LEU A 23 -8.96 4.57 -2.84
CA LEU A 23 -7.53 4.45 -3.15
C LEU A 23 -6.75 4.06 -1.89
N PHE A 24 -6.19 2.85 -1.91
CA PHE A 24 -5.36 2.32 -0.82
C PHE A 24 -3.89 2.58 -1.11
N LEU A 25 -3.26 3.41 -0.29
CA LEU A 25 -1.87 3.78 -0.39
C LEU A 25 -1.02 2.89 0.53
N GLY A 26 -0.03 2.25 -0.06
CA GLY A 26 1.01 1.49 0.63
C GLY A 26 2.35 2.21 0.58
N THR A 27 3.36 1.60 1.18
CA THR A 27 4.68 2.23 1.30
C THR A 27 5.54 1.99 0.07
N PHE A 28 5.95 0.73 -0.12
CA PHE A 28 6.86 0.29 -1.18
C PHE A 28 6.90 -1.24 -1.30
N ASN A 29 6.89 -1.75 -2.52
CA ASN A 29 7.15 -3.16 -2.83
C ASN A 29 8.33 -3.33 -3.81
N PRO A 30 9.54 -3.63 -3.33
CA PRO A 30 10.75 -3.65 -4.16
C PRO A 30 10.79 -4.82 -5.14
N GLU A 31 11.45 -4.60 -6.28
CA GLU A 31 11.96 -5.66 -7.16
C GLU A 31 13.04 -6.50 -6.44
N GLY A 32 13.11 -7.79 -6.78
CA GLY A 32 13.99 -8.74 -6.09
C GLY A 32 13.49 -9.19 -4.71
N GLY A 33 12.30 -8.77 -4.30
CA GLY A 33 11.57 -9.34 -3.16
C GLY A 33 10.65 -10.51 -3.54
N GLU A 34 9.69 -10.81 -2.67
CA GLU A 34 8.60 -11.77 -2.93
C GLU A 34 7.76 -11.26 -4.09
N GLU A 35 7.74 -12.02 -5.19
CA GLU A 35 6.96 -11.68 -6.37
C GLU A 35 5.46 -11.73 -6.07
N VAL A 36 4.74 -10.74 -6.56
CA VAL A 36 3.29 -10.63 -6.39
C VAL A 36 2.61 -10.22 -7.70
N ASN A 37 1.38 -10.69 -7.91
CA ASN A 37 0.58 -10.33 -9.07
C ASN A 37 -0.01 -8.92 -8.96
N TYR A 38 -0.18 -8.40 -7.74
CA TYR A 38 -0.76 -7.10 -7.47
C TYR A 38 -0.27 -6.56 -6.11
N PHE A 39 -0.55 -5.28 -5.83
CA PHE A 39 -0.28 -4.65 -4.53
C PHE A 39 -0.80 -5.53 -3.37
N TYR A 40 -0.13 -5.48 -2.22
CA TYR A 40 -0.47 -6.30 -1.03
C TYR A 40 -0.59 -7.81 -1.28
N GLY A 41 -0.04 -8.34 -2.38
CA GLY A 41 -0.19 -9.76 -2.75
C GLY A 41 0.66 -10.76 -1.96
N ARG A 42 1.49 -10.30 -1.01
CA ARG A 42 2.34 -11.18 -0.20
C ARG A 42 1.49 -12.05 0.72
N ASN A 43 1.88 -13.30 0.93
CA ASN A 43 1.04 -14.30 1.62
C ASN A 43 0.61 -13.90 3.06
N ARG A 44 1.43 -13.12 3.76
CA ARG A 44 1.15 -12.70 5.14
C ARG A 44 0.31 -11.42 5.24
N ASN A 45 0.07 -10.73 4.12
CA ASN A 45 -0.71 -9.50 4.11
C ASN A 45 -2.22 -9.82 4.10
N GLN A 46 -2.98 -9.17 4.98
CA GLN A 46 -4.41 -9.46 5.16
C GLN A 46 -5.33 -8.55 4.32
N THR A 47 -4.81 -7.57 3.56
CA THR A 47 -5.61 -6.58 2.82
C THR A 47 -6.76 -7.22 2.04
N TRP A 48 -6.45 -8.25 1.25
CA TRP A 48 -7.45 -8.84 0.36
C TRP A 48 -8.54 -9.62 1.09
N LYS A 49 -8.19 -10.29 2.20
CA LYS A 49 -9.18 -10.94 3.06
C LYS A 49 -10.09 -9.91 3.74
N LEU A 50 -9.50 -8.84 4.30
CA LEU A 50 -10.23 -7.75 4.93
C LEU A 50 -11.21 -7.09 3.96
N LEU A 51 -10.74 -6.72 2.75
CA LEU A 51 -11.61 -6.13 1.73
C LEU A 51 -12.70 -7.09 1.27
N SER A 52 -12.39 -8.39 1.21
CA SER A 52 -13.41 -9.37 0.81
C SER A 52 -14.57 -9.41 1.79
N GLU A 53 -14.27 -9.34 3.08
CA GLU A 53 -15.28 -9.30 4.13
C GLU A 53 -16.07 -7.99 4.19
N ILE A 54 -15.41 -6.87 3.90
CA ILE A 54 -16.03 -5.53 3.95
C ILE A 54 -17.00 -5.32 2.80
N PHE A 55 -16.58 -5.69 1.58
CA PHE A 55 -17.34 -5.51 0.34
C PHE A 55 -18.21 -6.72 -0.03
N LYS A 56 -18.11 -7.82 0.73
CA LYS A 56 -18.85 -9.08 0.49
C LYS A 56 -18.64 -9.62 -0.93
N ASP A 57 -17.40 -9.57 -1.40
CA ASP A 57 -16.95 -10.08 -2.71
C ASP A 57 -15.55 -10.67 -2.56
N GLU A 58 -15.19 -11.71 -3.31
CA GLU A 58 -13.91 -12.40 -3.10
C GLU A 58 -12.78 -11.74 -3.88
N PHE A 59 -11.83 -11.11 -3.18
CA PHE A 59 -10.62 -10.55 -3.78
C PHE A 59 -9.44 -11.52 -3.63
N ASN A 60 -9.07 -12.18 -4.73
CA ASN A 60 -7.94 -13.11 -4.77
C ASN A 60 -6.97 -12.78 -5.92
N PRO A 61 -5.80 -12.17 -5.67
CA PRO A 61 -4.83 -11.82 -6.72
C PRO A 61 -4.26 -13.01 -7.51
N LYS A 62 -4.48 -14.26 -7.07
CA LYS A 62 -4.11 -15.46 -7.84
C LYS A 62 -5.00 -15.65 -9.07
N GLU A 63 -6.24 -15.17 -9.01
CA GLU A 63 -7.20 -15.18 -10.12
C GLU A 63 -7.27 -13.79 -10.74
N PHE A 64 -6.15 -13.35 -11.33
CA PHE A 64 -5.85 -11.95 -11.60
C PHE A 64 -6.94 -11.22 -12.41
N ASP A 65 -7.47 -11.82 -13.47
CA ASP A 65 -8.47 -11.16 -14.33
C ASP A 65 -9.82 -10.97 -13.62
N GLN A 66 -10.27 -11.99 -12.89
CA GLN A 66 -11.50 -11.90 -12.09
C GLN A 66 -11.31 -10.91 -10.93
N PHE A 67 -10.16 -10.96 -10.28
CA PHE A 67 -9.77 -10.02 -9.24
C PHE A 67 -9.78 -8.57 -9.73
N LEU A 68 -9.15 -8.28 -10.87
CA LEU A 68 -9.12 -6.93 -11.45
C LEU A 68 -10.53 -6.46 -11.86
N THR A 69 -11.36 -7.37 -12.37
CA THR A 69 -12.77 -7.09 -12.67
C THR A 69 -13.55 -6.68 -11.43
N LYS A 70 -13.34 -7.40 -10.31
CA LYS A 70 -13.95 -7.07 -9.01
C LYS A 70 -13.44 -5.74 -8.47
N LEU A 71 -12.14 -5.45 -8.57
CA LEU A 71 -11.59 -4.14 -8.18
C LEU A 71 -12.25 -3.00 -8.95
N LYS A 72 -12.39 -3.13 -10.28
CA LYS A 72 -13.07 -2.14 -11.12
C LYS A 72 -14.55 -1.98 -10.75
N LYS A 73 -15.26 -3.09 -10.54
CA LYS A 73 -16.67 -3.11 -10.10
C LYS A 73 -16.86 -2.33 -8.79
N HIS A 74 -15.98 -2.55 -7.81
CA HIS A 74 -16.03 -1.86 -6.51
C HIS A 74 -15.30 -0.51 -6.49
N LYS A 75 -14.75 -0.07 -7.64
CA LYS A 75 -14.00 1.18 -7.79
C LYS A 75 -12.84 1.30 -6.79
N ILE A 76 -12.14 0.18 -6.58
CA ILE A 76 -10.97 0.07 -5.70
C ILE A 76 -9.71 0.14 -6.55
N ALA A 77 -8.71 0.90 -6.09
CA ALA A 77 -7.35 0.85 -6.62
C ALA A 77 -6.32 0.91 -5.48
N CYS A 78 -5.10 0.50 -5.79
CA CYS A 78 -3.96 0.56 -4.90
C CYS A 78 -2.79 1.24 -5.59
N MET A 79 -2.01 1.99 -4.83
CA MET A 79 -0.74 2.57 -5.26
C MET A 79 0.22 2.58 -4.07
N ASP A 80 1.52 2.63 -4.34
CA ASP A 80 2.53 2.85 -3.30
C ASP A 80 3.11 4.26 -3.43
N MET A 81 3.45 4.85 -2.28
CA MET A 81 4.02 6.20 -2.17
C MET A 81 5.43 6.32 -2.77
N ILE A 82 6.18 5.21 -2.82
CA ILE A 82 7.56 5.15 -3.30
C ILE A 82 7.58 4.28 -4.56
N LYS A 83 8.21 4.78 -5.63
CA LYS A 83 8.39 4.03 -6.89
C LYS A 83 9.80 3.49 -7.07
N SER A 84 10.80 4.09 -6.44
CA SER A 84 12.16 3.57 -6.40
C SER A 84 12.91 4.07 -5.17
N VAL A 85 13.96 3.34 -4.79
CA VAL A 85 14.91 3.76 -3.75
C VAL A 85 16.33 3.58 -4.22
N LYS A 86 17.23 4.44 -3.77
CA LYS A 86 18.66 4.34 -4.04
C LYS A 86 19.38 3.95 -2.76
N VAL A 87 20.10 2.83 -2.83
CA VAL A 87 20.66 2.14 -1.67
C VAL A 87 22.12 1.79 -1.95
N ILE A 88 22.95 1.73 -0.92
CA ILE A 88 24.29 1.15 -1.05
C ILE A 88 24.19 -0.36 -1.26
N ASN A 89 25.16 -0.97 -1.94
CA ASN A 89 25.02 -2.34 -2.43
C ASN A 89 24.90 -3.35 -1.28
N GLU A 90 25.60 -3.08 -0.18
CA GLU A 90 25.68 -3.89 1.02
C GLU A 90 24.33 -3.96 1.75
N ASP A 91 23.51 -2.89 1.63
CA ASP A 91 22.22 -2.75 2.31
C ASP A 91 21.03 -3.20 1.46
N ILE A 92 21.23 -3.63 0.21
CA ILE A 92 20.14 -4.08 -0.68
C ILE A 92 19.25 -5.13 0.00
N SER A 93 19.87 -6.06 0.73
CA SER A 93 19.16 -7.14 1.43
C SER A 93 18.21 -6.65 2.53
N LEU A 94 18.41 -5.43 3.05
CA LEU A 94 17.50 -4.80 4.02
C LEU A 94 16.19 -4.33 3.37
N ILE A 95 16.22 -4.09 2.06
CA ILE A 95 15.10 -3.60 1.27
C ILE A 95 14.39 -4.75 0.60
N THR A 96 15.14 -5.62 -0.10
CA THR A 96 14.57 -6.74 -0.86
C THR A 96 14.31 -7.99 -0.01
N GLY A 97 14.73 -8.03 1.26
CA GLY A 97 14.74 -9.21 2.11
C GLY A 97 13.74 -9.26 3.27
N LYS A 98 14.08 -10.05 4.31
CA LYS A 98 13.17 -10.49 5.39
C LYS A 98 12.57 -9.33 6.18
N GLY A 99 11.32 -8.99 5.87
CA GLY A 99 10.43 -8.25 6.77
C GLY A 99 9.83 -6.97 6.20
N TYR A 100 10.38 -6.41 5.11
CA TYR A 100 9.87 -5.21 4.43
C TYR A 100 9.46 -4.09 5.39
N SER A 101 10.30 -3.82 6.39
CA SER A 101 9.99 -2.84 7.43
C SER A 101 10.08 -1.43 6.88
N ASP A 102 9.03 -0.64 7.05
CA ASP A 102 9.01 0.77 6.63
C ASP A 102 10.20 1.55 7.21
N SER A 103 10.64 1.26 8.43
CA SER A 103 11.80 1.94 9.05
C SER A 103 13.13 1.69 8.32
N LYS A 104 13.24 0.62 7.54
CA LYS A 104 14.42 0.34 6.73
C LYS A 104 14.43 1.15 5.43
N ILE A 105 13.25 1.60 4.98
CA ILE A 105 13.06 2.33 3.72
C ILE A 105 12.91 3.84 3.98
N ILE A 106 12.13 4.19 5.00
CA ILE A 106 11.82 5.55 5.41
C ILE A 106 12.73 5.88 6.58
N ASN A 107 13.90 6.44 6.26
CA ASN A 107 14.91 6.93 7.20
C ASN A 107 15.69 8.08 6.54
N ASN A 108 16.76 8.55 7.16
CA ASN A 108 17.55 9.68 6.63
C ASN A 108 18.67 9.26 5.67
N THR A 109 18.92 7.96 5.49
CA THR A 109 20.03 7.46 4.67
C THR A 109 19.59 7.01 3.28
N ILE A 110 18.32 6.62 3.12
CA ILE A 110 17.79 6.16 1.85
C ILE A 110 17.11 7.30 1.09
N GLU A 111 17.68 7.58 -0.08
CA GLU A 111 17.09 8.44 -1.10
C GLU A 111 15.91 7.70 -1.75
N ARG A 112 14.75 8.36 -1.81
CA ARG A 112 13.48 7.80 -2.27
C ARG A 112 12.97 8.62 -3.44
N GLU A 113 12.55 7.94 -4.49
CA GLU A 113 11.78 8.56 -5.55
C GLU A 113 10.29 8.30 -5.30
N HIS A 114 9.55 9.38 -5.06
CA HIS A 114 8.14 9.30 -4.70
C HIS A 114 7.22 9.21 -5.93
N ASN A 115 6.08 8.55 -5.75
CA ASN A 115 5.02 8.41 -6.75
C ASN A 115 3.94 9.51 -6.64
N THR A 116 4.20 10.54 -5.84
CA THR A 116 3.23 11.56 -5.40
C THR A 116 2.54 12.28 -6.55
N THR A 117 3.28 12.67 -7.60
CA THR A 117 2.69 13.36 -8.77
C THR A 117 1.62 12.50 -9.43
N ASN A 118 1.89 11.22 -9.65
CA ASN A 118 0.93 10.30 -10.25
C ASN A 118 -0.28 10.07 -9.33
N ILE A 119 -0.06 9.96 -8.02
CA ILE A 119 -1.14 9.83 -7.03
C ILE A 119 -2.05 11.07 -7.08
N ILE A 120 -1.48 12.27 -7.10
CA ILE A 120 -2.24 13.54 -7.22
C ILE A 120 -3.04 13.58 -8.52
N GLU A 121 -2.47 13.16 -9.64
CA GLU A 121 -3.18 13.10 -10.92
C GLU A 121 -4.37 12.13 -10.88
N VAL A 122 -4.18 10.96 -10.28
CA VAL A 122 -5.25 9.96 -10.07
C VAL A 122 -6.35 10.54 -9.19
N ILE A 123 -6.01 11.26 -8.12
CA ILE A 123 -6.97 11.94 -7.25
C ILE A 123 -7.77 12.99 -8.02
N LYS A 124 -7.10 13.85 -8.80
CA LYS A 124 -7.74 14.91 -9.60
C LYS A 124 -8.72 14.33 -10.62
N LYS A 125 -8.40 13.19 -11.23
CA LYS A 125 -9.26 12.49 -12.18
C LYS A 125 -10.47 11.82 -11.54
N ASN A 126 -10.49 11.65 -10.21
CA ASN A 126 -11.55 10.97 -9.47
C ASN A 126 -12.05 11.84 -8.31
N PRO A 127 -12.84 12.89 -8.59
CA PRO A 127 -13.39 13.75 -7.54
C PRO A 127 -14.15 12.95 -6.49
N GLY A 128 -13.86 13.22 -5.21
CA GLY A 128 -14.49 12.50 -4.08
C GLY A 128 -13.89 11.13 -3.77
N VAL A 129 -12.77 10.75 -4.41
CA VAL A 129 -12.02 9.54 -4.02
C VAL A 129 -11.61 9.62 -2.55
N ARG A 130 -11.78 8.51 -1.84
CA ARG A 130 -11.34 8.36 -0.46
C ARG A 130 -9.96 7.71 -0.43
N LEU A 131 -9.05 8.37 0.28
CA LEU A 131 -7.67 7.92 0.44
C LEU A 131 -7.52 7.16 1.75
N TYR A 132 -6.84 6.02 1.69
CA TYR A 132 -6.56 5.19 2.85
C TYR A 132 -5.09 4.85 2.92
N SER A 133 -4.43 5.05 4.07
CA SER A 133 -3.06 4.56 4.26
C SER A 133 -3.08 3.22 4.96
N THR A 134 -2.25 2.28 4.52
CA THR A 134 -2.16 0.92 5.10
C THR A 134 -0.89 0.68 5.92
N TRP A 135 -0.06 1.70 6.15
CA TRP A 135 1.15 1.61 6.98
C TRP A 135 0.91 1.86 8.48
N GLY A 136 -0.35 1.86 8.94
CA GLY A 136 -0.69 2.10 10.35
C GLY A 136 -0.24 3.47 10.84
N LYS A 137 0.43 3.52 12.00
CA LYS A 137 1.00 4.76 12.55
C LYS A 137 2.17 5.32 11.71
N GLY A 138 2.71 4.51 10.79
CA GLY A 138 3.79 4.88 9.90
C GLY A 138 5.09 5.31 10.61
N PRO A 139 6.12 5.65 9.82
CA PRO A 139 7.31 6.29 10.35
C PRO A 139 7.05 7.76 10.70
N ILE A 140 7.51 8.20 11.88
CA ILE A 140 7.42 9.59 12.33
C ILE A 140 8.65 10.34 11.82
N ILE A 141 8.76 10.52 10.51
CA ILE A 141 9.88 11.24 9.89
C ILE A 141 9.34 12.44 9.12
N LYS A 142 9.95 13.61 9.34
CA LYS A 142 9.46 14.89 8.80
C LYS A 142 9.32 14.88 7.28
N ASN A 143 10.31 14.36 6.55
CA ASN A 143 10.26 14.34 5.09
C ASN A 143 9.16 13.43 4.53
N TRP A 144 8.82 12.35 5.24
CA TRP A 144 7.72 11.46 4.91
C TRP A 144 6.37 12.14 5.11
N ASN A 145 6.20 12.83 6.25
CA ASN A 145 4.97 13.58 6.53
C ASN A 145 4.76 14.71 5.52
N VAL A 146 5.82 15.47 5.18
CA VAL A 146 5.74 16.51 4.14
C VAL A 146 5.31 15.94 2.79
N GLU A 147 5.75 14.72 2.45
CA GLU A 147 5.33 14.08 1.21
C GLU A 147 3.85 13.64 1.25
N ILE A 148 3.40 13.10 2.38
CA ILE A 148 2.00 12.75 2.62
C ILE A 148 1.10 14.00 2.58
N ASP A 149 1.54 15.13 3.14
CA ASP A 149 0.74 16.34 3.19
C ASP A 149 0.41 16.88 1.78
N LYS A 150 1.20 16.51 0.75
CA LYS A 150 0.95 16.91 -0.65
C LYS A 150 -0.27 16.22 -1.29
N ILE A 151 -0.65 15.02 -0.84
CA ILE A 151 -1.76 14.24 -1.42
C ILE A 151 -3.11 14.53 -0.75
N GLY A 152 -3.11 15.28 0.36
CA GLY A 152 -4.32 15.71 1.04
C GLY A 152 -4.75 14.78 2.18
N PRO A 153 -6.01 14.87 2.65
CA PRO A 153 -6.47 14.13 3.80
C PRO A 153 -6.54 12.62 3.52
N ILE A 154 -5.93 11.83 4.40
CA ILE A 154 -5.88 10.36 4.32
C ILE A 154 -6.50 9.75 5.55
N ILE A 155 -7.31 8.71 5.35
CA ILE A 155 -7.88 7.90 6.42
C ILE A 155 -6.85 6.83 6.80
N SER A 156 -6.24 6.97 7.97
CA SER A 156 -5.26 5.98 8.42
C SER A 156 -5.93 4.68 8.87
N LEU A 157 -5.64 3.59 8.16
CA LEU A 157 -6.07 2.24 8.52
C LEU A 157 -4.98 1.54 9.34
N THR A 158 -5.40 0.63 10.21
CA THR A 158 -4.49 -0.31 10.88
C THR A 158 -3.77 -1.13 9.84
N SER A 159 -2.45 -1.29 9.99
CA SER A 159 -1.66 -2.01 9.01
C SER A 159 -2.15 -3.46 8.84
N PRO A 160 -2.34 -3.96 7.62
CA PRO A 160 -2.81 -5.33 7.36
C PRO A 160 -1.68 -6.37 7.46
N SER A 161 -0.47 -5.95 7.85
CA SER A 161 0.66 -6.84 8.13
C SER A 161 0.49 -7.55 9.48
N MET A 162 0.92 -8.81 9.55
CA MET A 162 1.03 -9.55 10.81
C MET A 162 1.99 -8.90 11.83
N ALA A 163 2.83 -7.96 11.40
CA ALA A 163 3.69 -7.16 12.28
C ALA A 163 2.95 -5.99 12.97
N ALA A 164 1.69 -5.73 12.62
CA ALA A 164 0.91 -4.66 13.24
C ALA A 164 0.84 -4.82 14.76
N LYS A 165 0.97 -3.69 15.46
CA LYS A 165 0.78 -3.59 16.91
C LYS A 165 -0.70 -3.34 17.17
N VAL A 166 -1.35 -4.28 17.85
CA VAL A 166 -2.74 -4.19 18.32
C VAL A 166 -2.75 -4.22 19.86
N PRO A 167 -3.84 -3.79 20.53
CA PRO A 167 -3.95 -3.89 21.98
C PRO A 167 -3.74 -5.31 22.50
N LYS A 168 -3.21 -5.43 23.73
CA LYS A 168 -2.93 -6.74 24.34
C LYS A 168 -4.23 -7.51 24.55
N GLY A 169 -4.24 -8.77 24.13
CA GLY A 169 -5.41 -9.66 24.24
C GLY A 169 -6.30 -9.67 22.99
N GLU A 170 -6.14 -8.72 22.08
CA GLU A 170 -6.91 -8.65 20.84
C GLU A 170 -6.43 -9.64 19.78
N LYS A 171 -7.39 -10.21 19.04
CA LYS A 171 -7.09 -10.96 17.82
C LYS A 171 -6.77 -9.97 16.70
N LYS A 172 -5.54 -10.03 16.17
CA LYS A 172 -5.04 -9.07 15.16
C LYS A 172 -5.98 -8.89 13.97
N TYR A 173 -6.48 -9.98 13.41
CA TYR A 173 -7.35 -9.93 12.23
C TYR A 173 -8.67 -9.23 12.56
N ASP A 174 -9.33 -9.61 13.65
CA ASP A 174 -10.61 -9.04 14.08
C ASP A 174 -10.47 -7.53 14.34
N TYR A 175 -9.40 -7.13 15.02
CA TYR A 175 -9.08 -5.71 15.25
C TYR A 175 -8.86 -4.93 13.94
N MET A 176 -8.13 -5.51 12.98
CA MET A 176 -7.96 -4.89 11.66
C MET A 176 -9.29 -4.76 10.92
N LEU A 177 -10.11 -5.82 10.97
CA LEU A 177 -11.40 -5.87 10.28
C LEU A 177 -12.36 -4.81 10.83
N GLU A 178 -12.47 -4.69 12.15
CA GLU A 178 -13.32 -3.69 12.79
C GLU A 178 -12.88 -2.26 12.41
N ASP A 179 -11.57 -1.98 12.51
CA ASP A 179 -10.99 -0.68 12.17
C ASP A 179 -11.26 -0.29 10.70
N TRP A 180 -11.02 -1.22 9.77
CA TRP A 180 -11.23 -1.00 8.34
C TRP A 180 -12.71 -0.85 8.01
N LEU A 181 -13.56 -1.72 8.57
CA LEU A 181 -15.00 -1.71 8.33
C LEU A 181 -15.61 -0.36 8.75
N HIS A 182 -15.28 0.12 9.96
CA HIS A 182 -15.76 1.40 10.45
C HIS A 182 -15.30 2.57 9.57
N LYS A 183 -14.01 2.57 9.17
CA LYS A 183 -13.41 3.68 8.40
C LYS A 183 -13.77 3.69 6.92
N ILE A 184 -14.11 2.55 6.33
CA ILE A 184 -14.48 2.45 4.91
C ILE A 184 -15.98 2.68 4.70
N LYS A 185 -16.83 2.23 5.64
CA LYS A 185 -18.30 2.35 5.49
C LYS A 185 -18.90 3.65 6.03
N LYS A 186 -18.16 4.42 6.82
CA LYS A 186 -18.55 5.78 7.23
C LYS A 186 -18.53 6.74 6.05
#